data_AF-A0A950RGV7-F1
#
_entry.id   AF-A0A950RGV7-F1
#
_cell.length_a   1.000
_cell.length_b   1.000
_cell.length_c   1.000
_cell.angle_alpha   90.00
_cell.angle_beta   90.00
_cell.angle_gamma   90.00
#
_symmetry.space_group_name_H-M   'P 1'
#
loop_
_entity.id
_entity.type
_entity.pdbx_description
1 polymer ?
#
loop_
_entity_poly.entity_id
_entity_poly.type
_entity_poly.pdbx_seq_one_letter_code
_entity_poly.pdbx_strand_id
1 'polypeptide(L)'
;MIDAAMARALHADACRTHPLVGWIVVRDPPEYPDKVTARLVSEGPSPYLLVADTLAEIHAQLPPHLVRTERQPVDPPEVVEIWFSA
;
A
#
# COMPACT_ATOMS: atom_id res chain seq x y z
N MET A 1 -4.25 4.14 11.25
CA MET A 1 -4.85 4.52 9.95
C MET A 1 -4.36 5.91 9.63
N ILE A 2 -4.00 6.18 8.38
CA ILE A 2 -3.46 7.47 7.93
C ILE A 2 -4.33 8.04 6.80
N ASP A 3 -4.25 9.34 6.54
CA ASP A 3 -4.90 9.96 5.37
C ASP A 3 -3.96 10.03 4.15
N ALA A 4 -4.50 10.48 3.01
CA ALA A 4 -3.76 10.59 1.76
C ALA A 4 -2.61 11.62 1.81
N ALA A 5 -2.75 12.70 2.58
CA ALA A 5 -1.70 13.70 2.70
C ALA A 5 -0.50 13.14 3.47
N MET A 6 -0.78 12.45 4.58
CA MET A 6 0.22 11.76 5.37
C MET A 6 0.85 10.59 4.61
N ALA A 7 0.07 9.84 3.82
CA ALA A 7 0.60 8.78 2.97
C ALA A 7 1.64 9.29 1.97
N ARG A 8 1.37 10.43 1.33
CA ARG A 8 2.32 11.08 0.41
C ARG A 8 3.59 11.53 1.13
N ALA A 9 3.46 12.14 2.31
CA ALA A 9 4.61 12.61 3.07
C ALA A 9 5.51 11.46 3.53
N LEU A 10 4.91 10.39 4.09
CA LEU A 10 5.64 9.20 4.52
C LEU A 10 6.32 8.48 3.36
N HIS A 11 5.64 8.39 2.21
CA HIS A 11 6.22 7.80 1.02
C HIS A 11 7.43 8.59 0.52
N ALA A 12 7.30 9.91 0.40
CA ALA A 12 8.40 10.79 -0.01
C ALA A 12 9.59 10.70 0.94
N ASP A 13 9.34 10.55 2.25
CA ASP A 13 10.40 10.34 3.24
C ASP A 13 11.10 8.99 3.04
N ALA A 14 10.32 7.91 2.91
CA ALA A 14 10.86 6.57 2.72
C ALA A 14 11.70 6.44 1.43
N CYS A 15 11.28 7.07 0.32
CA CYS A 15 12.05 7.05 -0.93
C CYS A 15 13.41 7.74 -0.80
N ARG A 16 13.61 8.65 0.17
CA ARG A 16 14.91 9.28 0.43
C ARG A 16 15.88 8.37 1.17
N THR A 17 15.36 7.43 1.94
CA THR A 17 16.16 6.63 2.89
C THR A 17 16.29 5.17 2.48
N HIS A 18 15.37 4.65 1.67
CA HIS A 18 15.33 3.23 1.29
C HIS A 18 15.40 3.03 -0.23
N PRO A 19 16.18 2.05 -0.70
CA PRO A 19 16.31 1.73 -2.13
C PRO A 19 15.05 1.10 -2.73
N LEU A 20 14.15 0.55 -1.90
CA LEU A 20 12.89 -0.03 -2.34
C LEU A 20 11.76 0.37 -1.38
N VAL A 21 10.76 1.06 -1.91
CA VAL A 21 9.55 1.46 -1.21
C VAL A 21 8.34 1.13 -2.05
N GLY A 22 7.34 0.50 -1.44
CA GLY A 22 6.11 0.13 -2.11
C GLY A 22 4.90 0.06 -1.18
N TRP A 23 3.77 -0.34 -1.74
CA TRP A 23 2.52 -0.53 -1.04
C TRP A 23 1.94 -1.90 -1.40
N ILE A 24 1.61 -2.70 -0.39
CA ILE A 24 0.91 -3.97 -0.57
C ILE A 24 -0.57 -3.72 -0.31
N VAL A 25 -1.40 -4.00 -1.31
CA VAL A 25 -2.85 -3.87 -1.22
C VAL A 25 -3.46 -5.23 -0.94
N VAL A 26 -4.23 -5.31 0.14
CA VAL A 26 -4.88 -6.53 0.62
C VAL A 26 -6.39 -6.31 0.69
N ARG A 27 -7.16 -7.27 0.18
CA ARG A 27 -8.62 -7.29 0.30
C ARG A 27 -9.03 -8.23 1.44
N ASP A 28 -10.02 -7.78 2.21
CA ASP A 28 -10.63 -8.54 3.31
C ASP A 28 -9.61 -9.12 4.31
N PRO A 29 -8.65 -8.31 4.81
CA PRO A 29 -7.73 -8.81 5.82
C PRO A 29 -8.49 -9.12 7.12
N PRO A 30 -8.05 -10.11 7.92
CA PRO A 30 -8.73 -10.51 9.15
C PRO A 30 -9.00 -9.36 10.14
N GLU A 31 -8.12 -8.35 10.18
CA GLU A 31 -8.28 -7.19 11.07
C GLU A 31 -9.29 -6.16 10.55
N TYR A 32 -9.64 -6.19 9.26
CA TYR A 32 -10.59 -5.28 8.62
C TYR A 32 -11.51 -6.03 7.65
N PRO A 33 -12.49 -6.80 8.16
CA PRO A 33 -13.44 -7.51 7.31
C PRO A 33 -14.17 -6.56 6.35
N ASP A 34 -14.40 -7.04 5.12
CA ASP A 34 -15.05 -6.32 4.02
C ASP A 34 -14.35 -5.03 3.57
N LYS A 35 -13.10 -4.79 3.99
CA LYS A 35 -12.31 -3.60 3.60
C LYS A 35 -11.21 -3.94 2.61
N VAL A 36 -10.69 -2.90 1.96
CA VAL A 36 -9.42 -2.94 1.23
C VAL A 36 -8.40 -2.12 2.01
N THR A 37 -7.20 -2.65 2.19
CA THR A 37 -6.13 -1.99 2.93
C THR A 37 -4.88 -1.85 2.06
N ALA A 38 -4.11 -0.79 2.27
CA ALA A 38 -2.78 -0.65 1.67
C ALA A 38 -1.74 -0.36 2.75
N ARG A 39 -0.75 -1.24 2.83
CA ARG A 39 0.35 -1.16 3.81
C ARG A 39 1.59 -0.62 3.12
N LEU A 40 2.16 0.46 3.65
CA LEU A 40 3.49 0.92 3.19
C LEU A 40 4.51 -0.16 3.54
N VAL A 41 5.38 -0.53 2.62
CA VAL A 41 6.47 -1.48 2.83
C VAL A 41 7.79 -0.83 2.46
N SER A 42 8.78 -1.02 3.31
CA SER A 42 10.17 -0.64 3.14
C SER A 42 11.05 -1.76 3.72
N GLU A 43 12.29 -1.48 4.12
CA GLU A 43 13.21 -2.47 4.70
C GLU A 43 12.75 -3.02 6.07
N GLY A 44 11.78 -2.37 6.74
CA GLY A 44 11.28 -2.78 8.04
C GLY A 44 9.75 -2.86 8.14
N PRO A 45 9.23 -3.47 9.23
CA PRO A 45 7.80 -3.53 9.50
C PRO A 45 7.24 -2.12 9.65
N SER A 46 6.21 -1.81 8.85
CA SER A 46 5.61 -0.48 8.79
C SER A 46 4.25 -0.45 9.48
N PRO A 47 4.03 0.48 10.43
CA PRO A 47 2.73 0.64 11.06
C PRO A 47 1.72 1.38 10.17
N TYR A 48 2.15 1.91 9.03
CA TYR A 48 1.37 2.84 8.21
C TYR A 48 0.41 2.12 7.27
N LEU A 49 -0.89 2.35 7.51
CA LEU A 49 -2.00 1.67 6.83
C LEU A 49 -3.03 2.66 6.32
N LEU A 50 -3.37 2.53 5.04
CA LEU A 50 -4.59 3.07 4.45
C LEU A 50 -5.68 2.00 4.50
N VAL A 51 -6.91 2.39 4.79
CA VAL A 51 -8.09 1.50 4.80
C VAL A 51 -9.22 2.21 4.06
N ALA A 52 -9.92 1.48 3.21
CA ALA A 52 -11.03 2.00 2.43
C ALA A 52 -12.09 0.91 2.18
N ASP A 53 -13.27 1.32 1.73
CA ASP A 53 -14.36 0.41 1.36
C ASP A 53 -14.10 -0.24 0.00
N THR A 54 -13.41 0.48 -0.89
CA THR A 54 -13.17 0.02 -2.26
C THR A 54 -11.72 0.12 -2.69
N LEU A 55 -11.35 -0.68 -3.69
CA LEU A 55 -10.03 -0.62 -4.31
C LEU A 55 -9.78 0.73 -5.02
N ALA A 56 -10.82 1.31 -5.62
CA ALA A 56 -10.74 2.61 -6.27
C ALA A 56 -10.39 3.74 -5.26
N GLU A 57 -10.93 3.67 -4.05
CA GLU A 57 -10.58 4.61 -2.98
C GLU A 57 -9.15 4.45 -2.49
N ILE A 58 -8.61 3.22 -2.45
CA ILE A 58 -7.19 2.99 -2.19
C ILE A 58 -6.34 3.63 -3.30
N HIS A 59 -6.68 3.42 -4.58
CA HIS A 59 -5.96 4.01 -5.70
C HIS A 59 -5.94 5.54 -5.65
N ALA A 60 -7.04 6.17 -5.23
CA ALA A 60 -7.12 7.63 -5.06
C ALA A 60 -6.25 8.15 -3.90
N GLN A 61 -5.99 7.32 -2.88
CA GLN A 61 -5.19 7.68 -1.70
C GLN A 61 -3.70 7.39 -1.86
N LEU A 62 -3.35 6.43 -2.73
CA LEU A 62 -1.96 6.07 -2.98
C LEU A 62 -1.17 7.28 -3.52
N PRO A 63 0.12 7.39 -3.16
CA PRO A 63 1.02 8.38 -3.75
C PRO A 63 1.02 8.33 -5.29
N PRO A 64 1.13 9.49 -5.97
CA PRO A 64 1.27 9.51 -7.42
C PRO A 64 2.61 8.91 -7.86
N HIS A 65 2.74 8.55 -9.14
CA HIS A 65 3.95 7.98 -9.76
C HIS A 65 4.38 6.60 -9.25
N LEU A 66 3.45 5.86 -8.66
CA LEU A 66 3.66 4.46 -8.36
C LEU A 66 3.36 3.59 -9.59
N VAL A 67 4.16 2.54 -9.78
CA VAL A 67 3.95 1.51 -10.79
C VAL A 67 3.21 0.36 -10.13
N ARG A 68 2.01 0.03 -10.65
CA ARG A 68 1.25 -1.14 -10.25
C ARG A 68 1.83 -2.40 -10.88
N THR A 69 2.02 -3.41 -10.05
CA THR A 69 2.34 -4.78 -10.45
C THR A 69 1.17 -5.68 -10.07
N GLU A 70 0.82 -6.61 -10.95
CA GLU A 70 -0.15 -7.66 -10.63
C GLU A 70 0.43 -8.64 -9.60
N ARG A 71 -0.47 -9.30 -8.85
CA ARG A 71 -0.08 -10.37 -7.92
C ARG A 71 0.71 -11.46 -8.64
N GLN A 72 1.77 -11.92 -8.00
CA GLN A 72 2.50 -13.10 -8.40
C GLN A 72 1.76 -14.36 -7.92
N PRO A 73 1.96 -15.52 -8.58
CA PRO A 73 1.35 -16.77 -8.15
C PRO A 73 1.71 -17.19 -6.70
N VAL A 74 2.87 -16.74 -6.20
CA VAL A 74 3.35 -17.03 -4.85
C VAL A 74 2.77 -16.10 -3.78
N ASP A 75 2.13 -14.99 -4.18
CA ASP A 75 1.57 -14.04 -3.22
C ASP A 75 0.39 -14.67 -2.46
N PRO A 76 0.20 -14.35 -1.18
CA PRO A 76 -0.99 -14.76 -0.44
C PRO A 76 -2.27 -14.35 -1.19
N PRO A 77 -3.35 -15.17 -1.17
CA PRO A 77 -4.57 -14.92 -1.96
C PRO A 77 -5.23 -13.56 -1.67
N GLU A 78 -5.04 -13.04 -0.46
CA GLU A 78 -5.56 -11.75 -0.01
C GLU A 78 -4.82 -10.55 -0.65
N VAL A 79 -3.59 -10.74 -1.12
CA VAL A 79 -2.84 -9.71 -1.86
C VAL A 79 -3.44 -9.56 -3.26
N VAL A 80 -3.94 -8.37 -3.56
CA VAL A 80 -4.55 -8.06 -4.85
C VAL A 80 -3.60 -7.31 -5.77
N GLU A 81 -2.79 -6.40 -5.22
CA GLU A 81 -1.88 -5.55 -5.99
C GLU A 81 -0.66 -5.17 -5.16
N ILE A 82 0.46 -4.94 -5.83
CA ILE A 82 1.66 -4.36 -5.23
C ILE A 82 2.05 -3.13 -6.06
N TRP A 83 2.35 -2.03 -5.39
CA TRP A 83 2.70 -0.77 -6.02
C TRP A 83 4.11 -0.35 -5.62
N PHE A 84 4.98 -0.06 -6.57
CA PHE A 84 6.36 0.35 -6.30
C PHE A 84 6.60 1.80 -6.73
N SER A 85 7.56 2.44 -6.08
CA SER A 85 8.12 3.70 -6.58
C SER A 85 8.80 3.44 -7.93
N ALA A 86 8.52 4.28 -8.92
CA ALA A 86 9.22 4.27 -10.21
C ALA A 86 10.67 4.77 -10.08
#